data_AF-A0AAV2CPR6-F1
#
_entry.id   AF-A0AAV2CPR6-F1
#
_cell.length_a   1.000
_cell.length_b   1.000
_cell.length_c   1.000
_cell.angle_alpha   90.00
_cell.angle_beta   90.00
_cell.angle_gamma   90.00
#
_symmetry.space_group_name_H-M   'P 1'
#
loop_
_entity.id
_entity.type
_entity.pdbx_description
1 polymer ?
#
loop_
_entity_poly.entity_id
_entity_poly.type
_entity_poly.pdbx_seq_one_letter_code
_entity_poly.pdbx_strand_id
1 'polypeptide(L)' 'MKESKMMKSKATGRKKAKEIEVVSIRRNIRTLQQMIPGCEEEIEVETLFQKSIDHILKLKSRAQLLRDLLELCDK' A
#
# COMPACT_ATOMS: atom_id res chain seq x y z
N MET A 1 -14.50 41.42 9.81
CA MET A 1 -13.19 41.10 9.17
C MET A 1 -12.45 39.88 9.75
N LYS A 2 -12.65 39.51 11.03
CA LYS A 2 -11.96 38.35 11.67
C LYS A 2 -12.44 36.97 11.16
N GLU A 3 -13.72 36.82 10.84
CA GLU A 3 -14.28 35.52 10.40
C GLU A 3 -13.81 35.09 8.99
N SER A 4 -13.68 36.02 8.04
CA SER A 4 -13.14 35.71 6.71
C SER A 4 -11.67 35.26 6.73
N LYS A 5 -10.87 35.73 7.71
CA LYS A 5 -9.49 35.24 7.91
C LYS A 5 -9.49 33.80 8.44
N MET A 6 -10.38 33.48 9.39
CA MET A 6 -10.48 32.14 9.97
C MET A 6 -10.98 31.09 8.97
N MET A 7 -11.94 31.44 8.11
CA MET A 7 -12.40 30.53 7.04
C MET A 7 -11.33 30.28 5.96
N LYS A 8 -10.55 31.30 5.57
CA LYS A 8 -9.42 31.12 4.64
C LYS A 8 -8.35 30.18 5.19
N SER A 9 -8.01 30.27 6.48
CA SER A 9 -7.02 29.40 7.14
C SER A 9 -7.45 27.93 7.23
N LYS A 10 -8.75 27.66 7.44
CA LYS A 10 -9.29 26.28 7.44
C LYS A 10 -9.26 25.66 6.05
N ALA A 11 -9.57 26.44 5.01
CA ALA A 11 -9.54 25.96 3.63
C ALA A 11 -8.11 25.64 3.15
N THR A 12 -7.11 26.46 3.52
CA THR A 12 -5.71 26.21 3.18
C THR A 12 -5.13 25.03 3.95
N GLY A 13 -5.49 24.85 5.23
CA GLY A 13 -5.13 23.67 6.01
C GLY A 13 -5.67 22.37 5.39
N ARG A 14 -6.94 22.36 4.96
CA ARG A 14 -7.57 21.20 4.31
C ARG A 14 -6.92 20.86 2.96
N LYS A 15 -6.48 21.87 2.19
CA LYS A 15 -5.74 21.64 0.93
C LYS A 15 -4.37 21.01 1.19
N LYS A 16 -3.61 21.54 2.16
CA LYS A 16 -2.30 20.97 2.55
C LYS A 16 -2.42 19.55 3.08
N ALA A 17 -3.47 19.23 3.85
CA ALA A 17 -3.71 17.88 4.34
C ALA A 17 -3.93 16.88 3.19
N LYS A 18 -4.74 17.25 2.18
CA LYS A 18 -4.95 16.42 0.98
C LYS A 18 -3.67 16.23 0.17
N GLU A 19 -2.83 17.25 0.09
CA GLU A 19 -1.55 17.16 -0.61
C GLU A 19 -0.62 16.16 0.09
N ILE A 20 -0.51 16.23 1.42
CA ILE A 20 0.25 15.27 2.24
C ILE A 20 -0.27 13.84 2.04
N GLU A 21 -1.60 13.66 2.00
CA GLU A 21 -2.24 12.37 1.75
C GLU A 21 -1.86 11.79 0.38
N VAL A 22 -1.89 12.59 -0.69
CA VAL A 22 -1.47 12.15 -2.02
C VAL A 22 0.00 11.74 -2.04
N VAL A 23 0.90 12.51 -1.41
CA VAL A 23 2.32 12.12 -1.35
C VAL A 23 2.48 10.82 -0.55
N SER A 24 1.74 10.64 0.54
CA SER A 24 1.74 9.40 1.32
C SER A 24 1.27 8.20 0.49
N ILE A 25 0.16 8.33 -0.25
CA ILE A 25 -0.37 7.29 -1.12
C ILE A 25 0.65 6.92 -2.19
N ARG A 26 1.29 7.89 -2.86
CA ARG A 26 2.32 7.61 -3.88
C ARG A 26 3.50 6.82 -3.29
N ARG A 27 3.94 7.14 -2.06
CA ARG A 27 4.99 6.38 -1.37
C ARG A 27 4.54 4.95 -1.10
N ASN A 28 3.32 4.76 -0.61
CA ASN A 28 2.77 3.43 -0.34
C ASN A 28 2.68 2.57 -1.60
N ILE A 29 2.23 3.15 -2.72
CA ILE A 29 2.20 2.45 -4.02
C ILE A 29 3.61 2.03 -4.45
N ARG A 30 4.60 2.92 -4.32
CA ARG A 30 5.99 2.60 -4.64
C ARG A 30 6.54 1.47 -3.77
N THR A 31 6.25 1.49 -2.47
CA THR A 31 6.61 0.41 -1.56
C THR A 31 5.96 -0.90 -1.98
N LEU A 32 4.68 -0.88 -2.35
CA LEU A 32 3.96 -2.07 -2.81
C LEU A 32 4.60 -2.65 -4.07
N GLN A 33 4.95 -1.81 -5.06
CA GLN A 33 5.65 -2.24 -6.28
C GLN A 33 6.93 -3.01 -5.96
N GLN A 34 7.73 -2.52 -5.02
CA GLN A 34 8.99 -3.16 -4.62
C GLN A 34 8.80 -4.48 -3.85
N MET A 35 7.62 -4.74 -3.28
CA MET A 35 7.32 -5.97 -2.57
C MET A 35 6.82 -7.09 -3.48
N ILE A 36 6.31 -6.75 -4.67
CA ILE A 36 5.75 -7.73 -5.61
C ILE A 36 6.82 -8.06 -6.67
N PRO A 37 7.29 -9.32 -6.74
CA PRO A 37 8.30 -9.71 -7.72
C PRO A 37 7.84 -9.44 -9.16
N GLY A 38 8.68 -8.77 -9.96
CA GLY A 38 8.38 -8.44 -11.36
C GLY A 38 7.45 -7.24 -11.54
N CYS A 39 7.32 -6.39 -10.51
CA CYS A 39 6.58 -5.12 -10.53
C CYS A 39 7.48 -3.92 -10.20
N GLU A 40 8.80 -4.05 -10.35
CA GLU A 40 9.78 -3.02 -10.00
C GLU A 40 9.70 -1.79 -10.94
N GLU A 41 9.17 -1.99 -12.15
CA GLU A 41 8.95 -0.96 -13.16
C GLU A 41 7.58 -0.26 -13.02
N GLU A 42 7.40 0.86 -13.73
CA GLU A 42 6.12 1.57 -13.76
C GLU A 42 5.05 0.70 -14.45
N ILE A 43 4.07 0.27 -13.67
CA ILE A 43 2.90 -0.48 -14.13
C ILE A 43 1.63 0.23 -13.68
N GLU A 44 0.53 -0.05 -14.38
CA GLU A 44 -0.78 0.46 -13.98
C GLU A 44 -1.14 0.00 -12.57
N VAL A 45 -1.72 0.91 -11.78
CA VAL A 45 -2.07 0.67 -10.39
C VAL A 45 -3.03 -0.52 -10.27
N GLU A 46 -4.03 -0.61 -11.14
CA GLU A 46 -4.97 -1.74 -11.11
C GLU A 46 -4.26 -3.09 -11.30
N THR A 47 -3.31 -3.16 -12.23
CA THR A 47 -2.49 -4.36 -12.46
C THR A 47 -1.61 -4.68 -11.25
N LEU A 48 -1.02 -3.66 -10.60
CA LEU A 48 -0.26 -3.84 -9.37
C LEU A 48 -1.11 -4.47 -8.26
N PHE A 49 -2.33 -3.98 -8.05
CA PHE A 49 -3.23 -4.52 -7.02
C PHE A 49 -3.61 -5.97 -7.34
N GLN A 50 -3.94 -6.28 -8.60
CA GLN A 50 -4.27 -7.65 -8.99
C GLN A 50 -3.10 -8.62 -8.75
N LYS A 51 -1.88 -8.24 -9.15
CA LYS A 51 -0.67 -9.03 -8.89
C LYS A 51 -0.36 -9.14 -7.40
N SER A 52 -0.64 -8.10 -6.62
CA SER A 52 -0.46 -8.12 -5.16
C SER A 52 -1.37 -9.14 -4.50
N ILE A 53 -2.65 -9.21 -4.90
CA ILE A 53 -3.62 -10.19 -4.38
C ILE A 53 -3.14 -11.60 -4.69
N ASP A 54 -2.77 -11.88 -5.94
CA ASP A 54 -2.25 -13.18 -6.36
C ASP A 54 -0.99 -13.58 -5.56
N HIS A 55 -0.05 -12.64 -5.37
CA HIS A 55 1.16 -12.87 -4.60
C HIS A 55 0.86 -13.23 -3.13
N ILE A 56 -0.09 -12.53 -2.49
CA ILE A 56 -0.53 -12.82 -1.11
C ILE A 56 -1.13 -14.24 -1.02
N LEU A 57 -1.97 -14.64 -1.98
CA LEU A 57 -2.56 -15.97 -1.99
C LEU A 57 -1.48 -17.07 -2.12
N LYS A 58 -0.50 -16.86 -3.00
CA LYS A 58 0.65 -17.76 -3.16
C LYS A 58 1.48 -17.87 -1.89
N LEU A 59 1.79 -16.73 -1.26
CA LEU A 59 2.52 -16.71 0.00
C LEU A 59 1.76 -17.43 1.12
N LYS A 60 0.44 -17.23 1.22
CA LYS A 60 -0.40 -17.93 2.19
C LYS A 60 -0.34 -19.45 2.00
N SER A 61 -0.45 -19.92 0.76
CA SER A 61 -0.33 -21.35 0.44
C SER A 61 1.05 -21.90 0.81
N ARG A 62 2.13 -21.21 0.45
CA ARG A 62 3.50 -21.61 0.82
C ARG A 62 3.72 -21.63 2.33
N ALA A 63 3.21 -20.64 3.05
CA ALA A 63 3.31 -20.58 4.50
C ALA A 63 2.57 -21.75 5.16
N GLN A 64 1.43 -22.18 4.61
CA GLN A 64 0.74 -23.37 5.09
C GLN A 64 1.58 -24.63 4.87
N LEU A 65 2.12 -24.82 3.65
CA LEU A 65 3.00 -25.96 3.37
C LEU A 65 4.20 -26.04 4.31
N LEU A 66 4.82 -24.89 4.61
CA LEU A 66 5.94 -24.83 5.56
C LEU A 66 5.53 -25.21 6.98
N ARG A 67 4.31 -24.86 7.41
CA ARG A 67 3.77 -25.29 8.71
C ARG A 67 3.53 -26.80 8.74
N ASP A 68 2.91 -27.34 7.70
CA ASP A 68 2.65 -28.77 7.59
C ASP A 68 3.95 -29.58 7.60
N LEU A 69 5.00 -29.08 6.92
CA LEU A 69 6.33 -29.69 6.94
C LEU A 69 6.99 -29.62 8.33
N LEU A 70 6.85 -28.51 9.04
CA LEU A 70 7.37 -28.38 10.40
C LEU A 70 6.72 -29.41 11.34
N GLU A 71 5.40 -29.59 11.25
CA GLU A 71 4.67 -30.60 12.02
C GLU A 71 5.08 -32.05 11.71
N LEU A 72 5.66 -32.30 10.53
CA LEU A 72 6.23 -33.60 10.17
C LEU A 72 7.66 -33.77 10.70
N CYS A 73 8.45 -32.71 10.75
CA CYS A 73 9.82 -32.73 11.26
C CYS A 73 9.89 -32.77 12.80
N ASP A 74 8.85 -32.30 13.48
CA ASP A 74 8.75 -32.30 14.96
C ASP A 74 8.17 -33.63 15.53
N LYS A 75 7.98 -34.65 14.70
CA LYS A 75 7.55 -36.01 15.07
C LYS A 75 8.68 -37.01 14.96
#